data_AF-A0A3L7X3P0-F1
#
_entry.id   AF-A0A3L7X3P0-F1
#
_cell.length_a   1.000
_cell.length_b   1.000
_cell.length_c   1.000
_cell.angle_alpha   90.00
_cell.angle_beta   90.00
_cell.angle_gamma   90.00
#
_symmetry.space_group_name_H-M   'P 1'
#
loop_
_entity.id
_entity.type
_entity.pdbx_description
1 polymer ?
#
loop_
_entity_poly.entity_id
_entity_poly.type
_entity_poly.pdbx_seq_one_letter_code
_entity_poly.pdbx_strand_id
1 'polypeptide(L)'
;MTATSTIIRKKAAPPANSVVTAERYAEGIDSYAGWMAAIEKNTENFERHYNEWQPDMGDAAAVKKLVQQYGVKAMVIGEDFCPDVWRGVPVMAHIHELTGMEVRYFMRDLNKDIMAEFLKDGEFESVPAIAFYDGNHRYLGHWIERADLANDQMPLLRKIMEGVERDTPEYAEARAKYQAMTWEYAEGWRDAQLTEVRALLEEALEGVI
;
A
#
# COMPACT_ATOMS: atom_id res chain seq x y z
N MET A 1 10.91 9.06 21.94
CA MET A 1 10.22 9.87 20.92
C MET A 1 9.07 9.03 20.42
N THR A 2 7.87 9.50 20.70
CA THR A 2 6.59 8.85 20.39
C THR A 2 6.49 8.55 18.91
N ALA A 3 6.07 7.33 18.56
CA ALA A 3 5.59 7.03 17.22
C ALA A 3 4.42 7.99 16.97
N THR A 4 4.69 9.00 16.15
CA THR A 4 3.69 9.89 15.60
C THR A 4 2.75 9.01 14.80
N SER A 5 1.44 9.05 15.10
CA SER A 5 0.43 8.43 14.26
C SER A 5 0.63 8.89 12.80
N THR A 6 0.76 7.93 11.89
CA THR A 6 0.98 8.04 10.44
C THR A 6 -0.36 7.98 9.72
N ILE A 7 -1.36 8.73 10.18
CA ILE A 7 -2.28 9.33 9.22
C ILE A 7 -1.46 10.38 8.43
N ILE A 8 -0.55 9.93 7.56
CA ILE A 8 -0.20 10.72 6.37
C ILE A 8 -1.35 10.43 5.40
N ARG A 9 -2.50 11.05 5.62
CA ARG A 9 -3.65 11.02 4.69
C ARG A 9 -3.76 12.28 3.83
N LYS A 10 -2.82 13.21 3.99
CA LYS A 10 -2.46 14.31 3.08
C LYS A 10 -1.30 15.08 3.70
N LYS A 11 -0.05 14.93 3.23
CA LYS A 11 1.02 15.88 3.62
C LYS A 11 0.97 17.15 2.76
N ALA A 12 0.65 16.98 1.48
CA ALA A 12 0.18 18.00 0.54
C ALA A 12 -0.58 17.30 -0.58
N ALA A 13 -1.57 17.96 -1.19
CA ALA A 13 -2.13 17.48 -2.45
C ALA A 13 -1.01 17.49 -3.53
N PRO A 14 -1.07 16.59 -4.53
CA PRO A 14 -0.22 16.72 -5.70
C PRO A 14 -0.37 18.13 -6.31
N PRO A 15 0.64 18.61 -7.04
CA PRO A 15 0.61 19.95 -7.61
C PRO A 15 -0.62 20.16 -8.51
N ALA A 16 -1.08 21.40 -8.65
CA ALA A 16 -2.26 21.72 -9.47
C ALA A 16 -2.12 21.28 -10.95
N ASN A 17 -0.87 21.14 -11.40
CA ASN A 17 -0.47 20.59 -12.69
C ASN A 17 0.14 19.18 -12.54
N SER A 18 -0.51 18.31 -11.75
CA SER A 18 -0.11 16.92 -11.55
C SER A 18 0.11 16.21 -12.88
N VAL A 19 1.16 15.40 -12.97
CA VAL A 19 1.44 14.54 -14.12
C VAL A 19 0.48 13.35 -14.18
N VAL A 20 -0.23 13.06 -13.08
CA VAL A 20 -1.21 11.97 -13.00
C VAL A 20 -2.56 12.44 -13.54
N THR A 21 -2.61 12.70 -14.85
CA THR A 21 -3.88 12.97 -15.55
C THR A 21 -4.73 11.70 -15.64
N ALA A 22 -6.00 11.83 -16.05
CA ALA A 22 -6.85 10.66 -16.28
C ALA A 22 -6.29 9.73 -17.37
N GLU A 23 -5.66 10.32 -18.40
CA GLU A 23 -4.98 9.58 -19.46
C GLU A 23 -3.75 8.84 -18.92
N ARG A 24 -2.88 9.53 -18.17
CA ARG A 24 -1.69 8.92 -17.56
C ARG A 24 -2.07 7.79 -16.60
N TYR A 25 -3.12 7.97 -15.80
CA TYR A 25 -3.66 6.94 -14.93
C TYR A 25 -4.09 5.68 -15.70
N ALA A 26 -4.74 5.85 -16.86
CA ALA A 26 -5.22 4.73 -17.68
C ALA A 26 -4.09 3.88 -18.31
N GLU A 27 -2.85 4.40 -18.37
CA GLU A 27 -1.68 3.65 -18.85
C GLU A 27 -1.20 2.57 -17.86
N GLY A 28 -1.64 2.65 -16.60
CA GLY A 28 -1.25 1.69 -15.57
C GLY A 28 -1.81 0.30 -15.84
N ILE A 29 -1.11 -0.70 -15.31
CA ILE A 29 -1.55 -2.10 -15.35
C ILE A 29 -2.91 -2.19 -14.65
N ASP A 30 -3.87 -2.85 -15.29
CA ASP A 30 -5.30 -2.71 -14.98
C ASP A 30 -5.86 -3.74 -13.97
N SER A 31 -5.01 -4.67 -13.55
CA SER A 31 -5.42 -5.83 -12.78
C SER A 31 -4.26 -6.39 -11.97
N TYR A 32 -4.58 -7.03 -10.86
CA TYR A 32 -3.58 -7.72 -10.05
C TYR A 32 -2.93 -8.88 -10.83
N ALA A 33 -3.70 -9.58 -11.67
CA ALA A 33 -3.15 -10.59 -12.57
C ALA A 33 -2.13 -9.99 -13.55
N GLY A 34 -2.41 -8.81 -14.12
CA GLY A 34 -1.46 -8.08 -14.95
C GLY A 34 -0.20 -7.67 -14.18
N TRP A 35 -0.35 -7.23 -12.92
CA TRP A 35 0.79 -6.91 -12.05
C TRP A 35 1.66 -8.15 -11.80
N MET A 36 1.04 -9.26 -11.42
CA MET A 36 1.71 -10.54 -11.18
C MET A 36 2.45 -11.07 -12.42
N ALA A 37 1.93 -10.80 -13.63
CA ALA A 37 2.60 -11.14 -14.88
C ALA A 37 3.77 -10.22 -15.24
N ALA A 38 3.80 -9.00 -14.69
CA ALA A 38 4.81 -7.98 -14.98
C ALA A 38 6.00 -7.98 -14.01
N ILE A 39 5.83 -8.51 -12.80
CA ILE A 39 6.89 -8.60 -11.79
C ILE A 39 7.83 -9.79 -12.04
N GLU A 40 9.08 -9.68 -11.61
CA GLU A 40 10.11 -10.71 -11.79
C GLU A 40 10.51 -11.39 -10.47
N LYS A 41 10.34 -10.71 -9.34
CA LYS A 41 10.81 -11.16 -8.02
C LYS A 41 9.65 -11.37 -7.05
N ASN A 42 9.87 -12.29 -6.12
CA ASN A 42 9.00 -12.49 -4.94
C ASN A 42 7.53 -12.81 -5.26
N THR A 43 7.22 -13.29 -6.47
CA THR A 43 5.86 -13.71 -6.88
C THR A 43 5.22 -14.63 -5.84
N GLU A 44 5.97 -15.59 -5.29
CA GLU A 44 5.52 -16.49 -4.23
C GLU A 44 5.06 -15.74 -2.96
N ASN A 45 5.74 -14.65 -2.57
CA ASN A 45 5.34 -13.85 -1.41
C ASN A 45 4.05 -13.07 -1.70
N PHE A 46 3.91 -12.50 -2.89
CA PHE A 46 2.68 -11.84 -3.32
C PHE A 46 1.49 -12.81 -3.31
N GLU A 47 1.66 -13.99 -3.92
CA GLU A 47 0.64 -15.04 -3.95
C GLU A 47 0.27 -15.49 -2.54
N ARG A 48 1.26 -15.72 -1.68
CA ARG A 48 1.02 -16.18 -0.31
C ARG A 48 0.29 -15.12 0.51
N HIS A 49 0.69 -13.85 0.45
CA HIS A 49 -0.03 -12.76 1.13
C HIS A 49 -1.44 -12.56 0.59
N TYR A 50 -1.66 -12.74 -0.71
CA TYR A 50 -2.98 -12.69 -1.33
C TYR A 50 -3.88 -13.84 -0.87
N ASN A 51 -3.36 -15.07 -0.89
CA ASN A 51 -4.13 -16.29 -0.60
C ASN A 51 -4.43 -16.50 0.90
N GLU A 52 -3.50 -16.12 1.78
CA GLU A 52 -3.64 -16.37 3.22
C GLU A 52 -4.47 -15.28 3.95
N TRP A 53 -4.72 -14.14 3.33
CA TRP A 53 -5.48 -13.07 3.96
C TRP A 53 -6.97 -13.20 3.73
N GLN A 54 -7.74 -13.03 4.81
CA GLN A 54 -9.20 -12.92 4.76
C GLN A 54 -9.59 -11.54 5.29
N PRO A 55 -10.02 -10.61 4.41
CA PRO A 55 -10.34 -9.26 4.84
C PRO A 55 -11.58 -9.20 5.74
N ASP A 56 -11.59 -8.21 6.64
CA ASP A 56 -12.81 -7.85 7.36
C ASP A 56 -13.89 -7.37 6.36
N MET A 57 -15.03 -8.08 6.35
CA MET A 57 -16.12 -7.80 5.41
C MET A 57 -16.87 -6.51 5.74
N GLY A 58 -16.80 -6.01 6.97
CA GLY A 58 -17.40 -4.75 7.39
C GLY A 58 -16.67 -3.56 6.77
N ASP A 59 -15.34 -3.53 6.90
CA ASP A 59 -14.52 -2.49 6.28
C ASP A 59 -14.62 -2.53 4.75
N ALA A 60 -14.55 -3.72 4.14
CA ALA A 60 -14.72 -3.88 2.70
C ALA A 60 -16.11 -3.39 2.22
N ALA A 61 -17.18 -3.66 2.97
CA ALA A 61 -18.52 -3.19 2.65
C ALA A 61 -18.66 -1.66 2.75
N ALA A 62 -17.99 -1.02 3.71
CA ALA A 62 -17.97 0.43 3.83
C ALA A 62 -17.23 1.07 2.63
N VAL A 63 -16.05 0.56 2.27
CA VAL A 63 -15.32 1.02 1.07
C VAL A 63 -16.16 0.83 -0.19
N LYS A 64 -16.86 -0.32 -0.32
CA LYS A 64 -17.76 -0.58 -1.45
C LYS A 64 -18.85 0.47 -1.62
N LYS A 65 -19.46 0.94 -0.52
CA LYS A 65 -20.47 2.01 -0.58
C LYS A 65 -19.88 3.30 -1.13
N LEU A 66 -18.68 3.68 -0.67
CA LEU A 66 -17.98 4.87 -1.16
C LEU A 66 -17.63 4.77 -2.64
N VAL A 67 -17.14 3.60 -3.09
CA VAL A 67 -16.88 3.32 -4.50
C VAL A 67 -18.14 3.48 -5.35
N GLN A 68 -19.26 2.90 -4.92
CA GLN A 68 -20.53 2.98 -5.65
C GLN A 68 -21.11 4.40 -5.71
N GLN A 69 -20.93 5.17 -4.64
CA GLN A 69 -21.49 6.52 -4.54
C GLN A 69 -20.64 7.57 -5.26
N TYR A 70 -19.32 7.47 -5.16
CA TYR A 70 -18.39 8.52 -5.64
C TYR A 70 -17.50 8.08 -6.79
N GLY A 71 -17.57 6.83 -7.23
CA GLY A 71 -16.73 6.29 -8.30
C GLY A 71 -15.25 6.26 -7.92
N VAL A 72 -14.94 5.93 -6.67
CA VAL A 72 -13.56 5.93 -6.15
C VAL A 72 -12.66 5.00 -6.96
N LYS A 73 -11.44 5.46 -7.22
CA LYS A 73 -10.37 4.73 -7.93
C LYS A 73 -9.06 4.86 -7.19
N ALA A 74 -8.12 3.95 -7.43
CA ALA A 74 -6.80 3.97 -6.81
C ALA A 74 -5.66 3.74 -7.81
N MET A 75 -4.55 4.43 -7.60
CA MET A 75 -3.28 4.19 -8.28
C MET A 75 -2.28 3.64 -7.26
N VAL A 76 -1.64 2.51 -7.57
CA VAL A 76 -0.64 1.85 -6.73
C VAL A 76 0.72 1.92 -7.41
N ILE A 77 1.71 2.49 -6.73
CA ILE A 77 3.10 2.55 -7.18
C ILE A 77 3.91 1.58 -6.32
N GLY A 78 4.62 0.65 -6.95
CA GLY A 78 5.33 -0.41 -6.23
C GLY A 78 6.60 -0.90 -6.93
N GLU A 79 7.34 -1.74 -6.23
CA GLU A 79 8.49 -2.49 -6.73
C GLU A 79 8.50 -3.88 -6.10
N ASP A 80 8.70 -4.90 -6.92
CA ASP A 80 8.55 -6.31 -6.55
C ASP A 80 9.60 -6.84 -5.56
N PHE A 81 10.70 -6.11 -5.38
CA PHE A 81 11.75 -6.43 -4.41
C PHE A 81 11.45 -5.92 -3.00
N CYS A 82 10.42 -5.09 -2.82
CA CYS A 82 10.16 -4.43 -1.54
C CYS A 82 9.18 -5.24 -0.67
N PRO A 83 9.54 -5.56 0.59
CA PRO A 83 8.70 -6.36 1.47
C PRO A 83 7.36 -5.75 1.83
N ASP A 84 7.27 -4.43 1.80
CA ASP A 84 6.03 -3.72 2.07
C ASP A 84 5.10 -3.78 0.86
N VAL A 85 5.65 -3.89 -0.36
CA VAL A 85 4.88 -3.99 -1.60
C VAL A 85 4.23 -5.37 -1.71
N TRP A 86 4.97 -6.46 -1.50
CA TRP A 86 4.37 -7.79 -1.54
C TRP A 86 3.41 -8.07 -0.37
N ARG A 87 3.41 -7.24 0.69
CA ARG A 87 2.39 -7.26 1.75
C ARG A 87 1.16 -6.43 1.39
N GLY A 88 1.38 -5.20 0.90
CA GLY A 88 0.32 -4.21 0.78
C GLY A 88 -0.37 -4.14 -0.58
N VAL A 89 0.27 -4.56 -1.68
CA VAL A 89 -0.38 -4.64 -2.99
C VAL A 89 -1.49 -5.71 -3.02
N PRO A 90 -1.32 -6.92 -2.43
CA PRO A 90 -2.41 -7.89 -2.31
C PRO A 90 -3.66 -7.33 -1.59
N VAL A 91 -3.48 -6.41 -0.63
CA VAL A 91 -4.61 -5.76 0.04
C VAL A 91 -5.45 -4.95 -0.95
N MET A 92 -4.79 -4.20 -1.84
CA MET A 92 -5.49 -3.44 -2.88
C MET A 92 -6.16 -4.34 -3.93
N ALA A 93 -5.59 -5.51 -4.22
CA ALA A 93 -6.20 -6.49 -5.10
C ALA A 93 -7.53 -7.02 -4.53
N HIS A 94 -7.57 -7.38 -3.24
CA HIS A 94 -8.80 -7.76 -2.55
C HIS A 94 -9.81 -6.62 -2.47
N ILE A 95 -9.36 -5.38 -2.19
CA ILE A 95 -10.24 -4.20 -2.23
C ILE A 95 -10.88 -4.05 -3.61
N HIS A 96 -10.09 -4.13 -4.68
CA HIS A 96 -10.59 -4.11 -6.05
C HIS A 96 -11.69 -5.17 -6.27
N GLU A 97 -11.40 -6.42 -5.94
CA GLU A 97 -12.30 -7.56 -6.20
C GLU A 97 -13.62 -7.48 -5.39
N LEU A 98 -13.55 -7.06 -4.13
CA LEU A 98 -14.71 -7.00 -3.24
C LEU A 98 -15.62 -5.80 -3.51
N THR A 99 -15.02 -4.69 -3.93
CA THR A 99 -15.69 -3.39 -4.01
C THR A 99 -16.01 -2.94 -5.44
N GLY A 100 -15.28 -3.47 -6.43
CA GLY A 100 -15.31 -2.98 -7.82
C GLY A 100 -14.53 -1.68 -8.03
N MET A 101 -13.72 -1.25 -7.06
CA MET A 101 -12.85 -0.08 -7.19
C MET A 101 -11.89 -0.28 -8.36
N GLU A 102 -11.81 0.66 -9.29
CA GLU A 102 -10.78 0.60 -10.33
C GLU A 102 -9.39 0.83 -9.70
N VAL A 103 -8.45 -0.08 -9.95
CA VAL A 103 -7.08 0.02 -9.44
C VAL A 103 -6.08 -0.09 -10.59
N ARG A 104 -5.14 0.85 -10.67
CA ARG A 104 -4.06 0.88 -11.66
C ARG A 104 -2.70 0.74 -10.98
N TYR A 105 -1.83 -0.10 -11.51
CA TYR A 105 -0.51 -0.37 -10.94
C TYR A 105 0.63 0.18 -11.82
N PHE A 106 1.64 0.76 -11.17
CA PHE A 106 2.81 1.37 -11.81
C PHE A 106 4.10 0.90 -11.13
N MET A 107 5.10 0.54 -11.93
CA MET A 107 6.46 0.30 -11.42
C MET A 107 7.11 1.64 -11.11
N ARG A 108 7.57 1.83 -9.87
CA ARG A 108 8.16 3.09 -9.41
C ARG A 108 9.34 3.52 -10.27
N ASP A 109 10.26 2.62 -10.56
CA ASP A 109 11.54 2.92 -11.22
C ASP A 109 11.34 3.28 -12.70
N LEU A 110 10.20 2.92 -13.30
CA LEU A 110 9.78 3.34 -14.63
C LEU A 110 8.94 4.63 -14.63
N ASN A 111 8.46 5.08 -13.46
CA ASN A 111 7.51 6.18 -13.30
C ASN A 111 7.94 7.15 -12.19
N LYS A 112 9.21 7.58 -12.24
CA LYS A 112 9.81 8.49 -11.25
C LYS A 112 9.12 9.86 -11.20
N ASP A 113 8.60 10.32 -12.33
CA ASP A 113 7.80 11.55 -12.43
C ASP A 113 6.53 11.48 -11.58
N ILE A 114 5.82 10.35 -11.64
CA ILE A 114 4.65 10.08 -10.80
C ILE A 114 5.09 9.96 -9.33
N MET A 115 6.13 9.17 -9.05
CA MET A 115 6.61 8.95 -7.67
C MET A 115 7.03 10.25 -6.97
N ALA A 116 7.58 11.21 -7.70
CA ALA A 116 7.98 12.51 -7.16
C ALA A 116 6.80 13.30 -6.54
N GLU A 117 5.55 12.99 -6.90
CA GLU A 117 4.36 13.61 -6.29
C GLU A 117 3.94 12.95 -4.97
N PHE A 118 4.47 11.75 -4.65
CA PHE A 118 4.04 10.94 -3.52
C PHE A 118 5.20 10.56 -2.59
N LEU A 119 6.14 11.47 -2.36
CA LEU A 119 7.29 11.25 -1.48
C LEU A 119 6.87 11.17 -0.01
N LYS A 120 7.29 10.10 0.66
CA LYS A 120 7.16 9.99 2.13
C LYS A 120 8.02 11.07 2.77
N ASP A 121 7.38 11.86 3.62
CA ASP A 121 7.97 13.02 4.27
C ASP A 121 8.54 14.11 3.34
N GLY A 122 8.20 14.06 2.04
CA GLY A 122 8.75 14.97 1.04
C GLY A 122 10.17 14.60 0.57
N GLU A 123 10.68 13.44 0.99
CA GLU A 123 12.07 13.03 0.76
C GLU A 123 12.18 11.62 0.19
N PHE A 124 11.45 10.65 0.74
CA PHE A 124 11.68 9.23 0.44
C PHE A 124 10.70 8.68 -0.60
N GLU A 125 11.23 8.00 -1.60
CA GLU A 125 10.45 7.23 -2.57
C GLU A 125 9.99 5.86 -1.99
N SER A 126 9.30 5.92 -0.85
CA SER A 126 8.77 4.74 -0.16
C SER A 126 7.62 4.11 -0.95
N VAL A 127 7.58 2.78 -0.95
CA VAL A 127 6.58 1.97 -1.66
C VAL A 127 6.00 0.88 -0.74
N PRO A 128 4.73 0.46 -0.96
CA PRO A 128 3.85 0.96 -2.00
C PRO A 128 3.30 2.35 -1.64
N ALA A 129 3.15 3.20 -2.66
CA ALA A 129 2.42 4.46 -2.54
C ALA A 129 1.07 4.29 -3.25
N ILE A 130 -0.02 4.60 -2.56
CA ILE A 130 -1.39 4.36 -3.03
C ILE A 130 -2.12 5.69 -3.04
N ALA A 131 -2.43 6.22 -4.22
CA ALA A 131 -3.17 7.47 -4.38
C ALA A 131 -4.62 7.19 -4.75
N PHE A 132 -5.56 7.91 -4.13
CA PHE A 132 -7.00 7.74 -4.33
C PHE A 132 -7.61 8.94 -5.05
N TYR A 133 -8.57 8.66 -5.92
CA TYR A 133 -9.30 9.65 -6.72
C TYR A 133 -10.80 9.37 -6.71
N ASP A 134 -11.63 10.39 -6.92
CA ASP A 134 -13.06 10.21 -7.20
C ASP A 134 -13.33 9.85 -8.68
N GLY A 135 -14.60 9.70 -9.04
CA GLY A 135 -15.03 9.40 -10.41
C GLY A 135 -14.58 10.44 -11.45
N ASN A 136 -14.39 11.70 -11.02
CA ASN A 136 -13.95 12.84 -11.84
C ASN A 136 -12.43 13.04 -11.81
N HIS A 137 -11.67 12.06 -11.31
CA HIS A 137 -10.21 12.12 -11.18
C HIS A 137 -9.72 13.22 -10.21
N ARG A 138 -10.56 13.62 -9.25
CA ARG A 138 -10.15 14.56 -8.20
C ARG A 138 -9.44 13.79 -7.10
N TYR A 139 -8.25 14.26 -6.72
CA TYR A 139 -7.44 13.65 -5.68
C TYR A 139 -8.13 13.67 -4.30
N LEU A 140 -8.23 12.50 -3.68
CA LEU A 140 -8.87 12.31 -2.37
C LEU A 140 -7.83 12.24 -1.24
N GLY A 141 -6.73 11.53 -1.46
CA GLY A 141 -5.69 11.29 -0.46
C GLY A 141 -4.69 10.23 -0.94
N HIS A 142 -3.64 9.97 -0.16
CA HIS A 142 -2.73 8.86 -0.42
C HIS A 142 -2.34 8.13 0.86
N TRP A 143 -1.88 6.89 0.72
CA TRP A 143 -1.33 6.03 1.76
C TRP A 143 0.05 5.52 1.33
N ILE A 144 1.04 5.48 2.22
CA ILE A 144 2.43 5.17 1.85
C ILE A 144 3.09 4.17 2.80
N GLU A 145 3.76 3.17 2.21
CA GLU A 145 4.66 2.19 2.82
C GLU A 145 3.97 1.15 3.71
N ARG A 146 3.48 1.56 4.89
CA ARG A 146 3.03 0.63 5.94
C ARG A 146 1.91 1.25 6.75
N ALA A 147 1.02 0.38 7.23
CA ALA A 147 0.01 0.73 8.21
C ALA A 147 0.67 1.19 9.53
N ASP A 148 -0.03 1.99 10.30
CA ASP A 148 0.44 2.50 11.59
C ASP A 148 0.83 1.37 12.53
N LEU A 149 -0.02 0.34 12.59
CA LEU A 149 0.24 -0.86 13.39
C LEU A 149 1.57 -1.53 13.01
N ALA A 150 1.89 -1.60 11.72
CA ALA A 150 3.15 -2.15 11.26
C ALA A 150 4.33 -1.25 11.67
N ASN A 151 4.21 0.07 11.53
CA ASN A 151 5.26 1.00 11.96
C ASN A 151 5.56 0.91 13.47
N ASP A 152 4.53 0.73 14.30
CA ASP A 152 4.67 0.56 15.75
C ASP A 152 5.39 -0.74 16.14
N GLN A 153 5.19 -1.80 15.36
CA GLN A 153 5.72 -3.13 15.66
C GLN A 153 7.10 -3.38 15.01
N MET A 154 7.43 -2.67 13.94
CA MET A 154 8.72 -2.78 13.25
C MET A 154 9.95 -2.61 14.15
N PRO A 155 10.00 -1.68 15.14
CA PRO A 155 11.11 -1.59 16.08
C PRO A 155 11.37 -2.89 16.85
N LEU A 156 10.33 -3.64 17.22
CA LEU A 156 10.48 -4.93 17.92
C LEU A 156 11.10 -5.98 17.00
N LEU A 157 10.68 -6.01 15.74
CA LEU A 157 11.19 -6.95 14.74
C LEU A 157 12.64 -6.63 14.36
N ARG A 158 13.00 -5.35 14.23
CA ARG A 158 14.37 -4.92 13.90
C ARG A 158 15.40 -5.33 14.96
N LYS A 159 15.01 -5.39 16.24
CA LYS A 159 15.86 -5.89 17.33
C LYS A 159 16.35 -7.33 17.13
N ILE A 160 15.62 -8.14 16.36
CA ILE A 160 16.05 -9.53 16.04
C ILE A 160 17.34 -9.54 15.24
N MET A 161 17.54 -8.53 14.39
CA MET A 161 18.69 -8.40 13.50
C MET A 161 19.80 -7.51 14.09
N GLU A 162 19.53 -6.83 15.20
CA GLU A 162 20.44 -5.85 15.79
C GLU A 162 21.71 -6.52 16.33
N GLY A 163 22.87 -6.04 15.90
CA GLY A 163 24.17 -6.58 16.31
C GLY A 163 24.52 -7.95 15.73
N VAL A 164 23.71 -8.51 14.82
CA VAL A 164 23.99 -9.80 14.17
C VAL A 164 24.83 -9.58 12.92
N GLU A 165 26.03 -10.15 12.88
CA GLU A 165 26.98 -10.00 11.77
C GLU A 165 26.49 -10.70 10.51
N ARG A 166 26.47 -10.00 9.37
CA ARG A 166 26.02 -10.54 8.08
C ARG A 166 26.87 -11.73 7.64
N ASP A 167 26.26 -12.60 6.83
CA ASP A 167 26.91 -13.76 6.20
C ASP A 167 27.44 -14.81 7.21
N THR A 168 26.88 -14.84 8.42
CA THR A 168 27.11 -15.86 9.47
C THR A 168 25.91 -16.82 9.61
N PRO A 169 26.09 -18.02 10.20
CA PRO A 169 24.98 -18.89 10.58
C PRO A 169 23.97 -18.19 11.50
N GLU A 170 24.45 -17.40 12.46
CA GLU A 170 23.62 -16.63 13.39
C GLU A 170 22.74 -15.61 12.66
N TYR A 171 23.27 -14.98 11.60
CA TYR A 171 22.48 -14.11 10.73
C TYR A 171 21.40 -14.86 9.96
N ALA A 172 21.69 -16.07 9.47
CA ALA A 172 20.68 -16.88 8.80
C ALA A 172 19.55 -17.25 9.76
N GLU A 173 19.86 -17.63 11.00
CA GLU A 173 18.88 -17.92 12.05
C GLU A 173 18.07 -16.68 12.46
N ALA A 174 18.74 -15.54 12.69
CA ALA A 174 18.08 -14.28 13.01
C ALA A 174 17.15 -13.83 11.88
N ARG A 175 17.59 -13.96 10.62
CA ARG A 175 16.78 -13.65 9.43
C ARG A 175 15.56 -14.56 9.33
N ALA A 176 15.72 -15.86 9.57
CA ALA A 176 14.60 -16.81 9.55
C ALA A 176 13.58 -16.47 10.65
N LYS A 177 14.04 -16.14 11.86
CA LYS A 177 13.19 -15.69 12.97
C LYS A 177 12.48 -14.38 12.64
N TYR A 178 13.19 -13.40 12.08
CA TYR A 178 12.62 -12.14 11.62
C TYR A 178 11.52 -12.38 10.59
N GLN A 179 11.79 -13.22 9.58
CA GLN A 179 10.81 -13.55 8.54
C GLN A 179 9.57 -14.23 9.12
N ALA A 180 9.74 -15.25 9.96
CA ALA A 180 8.64 -15.96 10.61
C ALA A 180 7.78 -15.02 11.46
N MET A 181 8.40 -14.22 12.35
CA MET A 181 7.67 -13.25 13.15
C MET A 181 6.97 -12.23 12.26
N THR A 182 7.65 -11.62 11.28
CA THR A 182 6.98 -10.65 10.39
C THR A 182 5.79 -11.26 9.64
N TRP A 183 5.75 -12.58 9.44
CA TRP A 183 4.62 -13.27 8.82
C TRP A 183 3.44 -13.40 9.79
N GLU A 184 3.70 -13.76 11.05
CA GLU A 184 2.68 -13.80 12.11
C GLU A 184 1.98 -12.45 12.31
N TYR A 185 2.75 -11.36 12.21
CA TYR A 185 2.19 -10.00 12.32
C TYR A 185 1.48 -9.53 11.04
N ALA A 186 1.76 -10.13 9.89
CA ALA A 186 1.35 -9.60 8.60
C ALA A 186 -0.17 -9.58 8.40
N GLU A 187 -0.92 -10.49 9.05
CA GLU A 187 -2.39 -10.49 9.00
C GLU A 187 -2.96 -9.20 9.58
N GLY A 188 -2.58 -8.87 10.82
CA GLY A 188 -3.01 -7.61 11.46
C GLY A 188 -2.55 -6.37 10.70
N TRP A 189 -1.42 -6.42 9.99
CA TRP A 189 -0.97 -5.30 9.15
C TRP A 189 -1.85 -5.10 7.91
N ARG A 190 -2.33 -6.19 7.31
CA ARG A 190 -3.23 -6.14 6.16
C ARG A 190 -4.62 -5.65 6.57
N ASP A 191 -5.12 -6.09 7.72
CA ASP A 191 -6.36 -5.57 8.30
C ASP A 191 -6.25 -4.07 8.58
N ALA A 192 -5.16 -3.65 9.23
CA ALA A 192 -4.91 -2.24 9.52
C ALA A 192 -4.84 -1.39 8.24
N GLN A 193 -4.21 -1.89 7.17
CA GLN A 193 -4.19 -1.18 5.89
C GLN A 193 -5.60 -0.99 5.33
N LEU A 194 -6.47 -2.01 5.34
CA LEU A 194 -7.85 -1.88 4.87
C LEU A 194 -8.64 -0.87 5.71
N THR A 195 -8.54 -0.96 7.05
CA THR A 195 -9.17 -0.01 7.97
C THR A 195 -8.69 1.41 7.70
N GLU A 196 -7.40 1.59 7.46
CA GLU A 196 -6.83 2.90 7.19
C GLU A 196 -7.26 3.48 5.85
N VAL A 197 -7.34 2.66 4.81
CA VAL A 197 -7.88 3.05 3.51
C VAL A 197 -9.34 3.47 3.64
N ARG A 198 -10.17 2.70 4.35
CA ARG A 198 -11.57 3.08 4.63
C ARG A 198 -11.64 4.46 5.26
N ALA A 199 -10.93 4.66 6.37
CA ALA A 199 -11.01 5.90 7.13
C ALA A 199 -10.43 7.11 6.35
N LEU A 200 -9.44 6.90 5.46
CA LEU A 200 -8.97 7.93 4.52
C LEU A 200 -10.09 8.37 3.58
N LEU A 201 -10.78 7.41 2.97
CA LEU A 201 -11.84 7.68 2.01
C LEU A 201 -13.05 8.34 2.67
N GLU A 202 -13.45 7.88 3.86
CA GLU A 202 -14.51 8.51 4.66
C GLU A 202 -14.18 9.98 4.94
N GLU A 203 -13.00 10.27 5.50
CA GLU A 203 -12.56 11.64 5.80
C GLU A 203 -12.53 12.53 4.55
N ALA A 204 -12.01 12.01 3.43
CA ALA A 204 -11.92 12.77 2.19
C ALA A 204 -13.28 13.08 1.55
N LEU A 205 -14.29 12.25 1.79
CA LEU A 205 -15.61 12.32 1.15
C LEU A 205 -16.71 12.87 2.07
N GLU A 206 -16.50 12.92 3.39
CA GLU A 206 -17.37 13.59 4.36
C GLU A 206 -17.61 15.06 4.03
N GLY A 207 -16.62 15.74 3.43
CA GLY A 207 -16.71 17.15 2.99
C GLY A 207 -17.42 17.37 1.64
N VAL A 208 -17.94 16.32 1.01
CA VAL A 208 -18.65 16.38 -0.29
C VAL A 208 -20.19 16.35 -0.10
N ILE A 209 -20.67 16.21 1.14
CA ILE A 209 -22.08 16.22 1.54
C ILE A 209 -22.55 17.64 1.87
#